data_AF-A0A972BII8-F1
#
_entry.id   AF-A0A972BII8-F1
#
_cell.length_a   1.000
_cell.length_b   1.000
_cell.length_c   1.000
_cell.angle_alpha   90.00
_cell.angle_beta   90.00
_cell.angle_gamma   90.00
#
_symmetry.space_group_name_H-M   'P 1'
#
loop_
_entity.id
_entity.type
_entity.pdbx_description
1 polymer ?
#
loop_
_entity_poly.entity_id
_entity_poly.type
_entity_poly.pdbx_seq_one_letter_code
_entity_poly.pdbx_strand_id
1 'polypeptide(L)'
;RLNHKPPKVALVGEVYLIAEPAANLHIEERLGNMGVEVCRHVWISQWLRVNIFLDFLRLRRREKAEKLARPYLQCFVGGHGQHSVGETRKAILEGTDGVIHVYPFTCTPEIVARGIMQKMAAKAGMPLVCFSMDEHSGEAGFQTRLEAFVDILGMKGKGKCHG
;
A
#
# COMPACT_ATOMS: atom_id res chain seq x y z
N ARG A 1 -27.10 12.14 -8.94
CA ARG A 1 -26.72 11.45 -7.69
C ARG A 1 -25.24 11.72 -7.43
N LEU A 2 -24.89 12.81 -6.75
CA LEU A 2 -23.49 13.23 -6.56
C LEU A 2 -23.34 13.87 -5.17
N ASN A 3 -23.12 13.07 -4.13
CA ASN A 3 -22.72 13.62 -2.82
C ASN A 3 -21.98 12.64 -1.90
N HIS A 4 -21.42 11.56 -2.46
CA HIS A 4 -20.49 10.71 -1.70
C HIS A 4 -19.07 10.94 -2.20
N LYS A 5 -18.20 11.40 -1.29
CA LYS A 5 -16.76 11.46 -1.51
C LYS A 5 -16.26 10.04 -1.80
N PRO A 6 -15.47 9.81 -2.86
CA PRO A 6 -14.97 8.48 -3.17
C PRO A 6 -14.10 7.95 -2.01
N PRO A 7 -14.16 6.63 -1.70
CA PRO A 7 -13.25 6.03 -0.72
C PRO A 7 -11.79 6.26 -1.12
N LYS A 8 -10.94 6.61 -0.16
CA LYS A 8 -9.51 6.83 -0.38
C LYS A 8 -8.71 5.59 0.03
N VAL A 9 -7.91 5.07 -0.88
CA VAL A 9 -7.07 3.89 -0.62
C VAL A 9 -5.61 4.22 -0.81
N ALA A 10 -4.77 3.84 0.15
CA ALA A 10 -3.32 3.95 0.00
C ALA A 10 -2.77 2.74 -0.77
N LEU A 11 -1.96 3.01 -1.81
CA LEU A 11 -1.21 1.97 -2.51
C LEU A 11 0.23 1.92 -1.96
N VAL A 12 0.60 0.78 -1.41
CA VAL A 12 1.87 0.54 -0.71
C VAL A 12 2.53 -0.71 -1.29
N GLY A 13 3.86 -0.82 -1.25
CA GLY A 13 4.55 -1.94 -1.87
C GLY A 13 5.95 -1.63 -2.39
N GLU A 14 6.44 -2.58 -3.17
CA GLU A 14 7.71 -2.47 -3.88
C GLU A 14 7.61 -1.37 -4.96
N VAL A 15 8.68 -0.59 -5.11
CA VAL A 15 8.62 0.68 -5.86
C VAL A 15 8.41 0.45 -7.35
N TYR A 16 9.04 -0.56 -7.94
CA TYR A 16 8.83 -0.89 -9.35
C TYR A 16 7.37 -1.31 -9.61
N LEU A 17 6.80 -2.15 -8.76
CA LEU A 17 5.40 -2.57 -8.90
C LEU A 17 4.40 -1.42 -8.73
N ILE A 18 4.68 -0.42 -7.90
CA ILE A 18 3.84 0.79 -7.83
C ILE A 18 4.07 1.68 -9.06
N ALA A 19 5.30 1.74 -9.56
CA ALA A 19 5.68 2.65 -10.63
C ALA A 19 5.22 2.20 -12.01
N GLU A 20 5.26 0.90 -12.30
CA GLU A 20 4.95 0.31 -13.59
C GLU A 20 3.53 -0.31 -13.59
N PRO A 21 2.51 0.35 -14.18
CA PRO A 21 1.12 -0.12 -14.14
C PRO A 21 0.94 -1.51 -14.75
N ALA A 22 1.70 -1.84 -15.81
CA ALA A 22 1.61 -3.17 -16.42
C ALA A 22 2.05 -4.28 -15.45
N ALA A 23 3.00 -3.98 -14.55
CA ALA A 23 3.52 -4.94 -13.58
C ALA A 23 2.55 -5.19 -12.40
N ASN A 24 1.53 -4.35 -12.21
CA ASN A 24 0.53 -4.49 -11.15
C ASN A 24 -0.90 -4.71 -11.64
N LEU A 25 -1.05 -5.13 -12.90
CA LEU A 25 -2.34 -5.35 -13.57
C LEU A 25 -3.22 -4.09 -13.62
N HIS A 26 -2.62 -2.91 -13.76
CA HIS A 26 -3.31 -1.63 -13.85
C HIS A 26 -4.22 -1.37 -12.63
N ILE A 27 -3.74 -1.67 -11.43
CA ILE A 27 -4.55 -1.64 -10.20
C ILE A 27 -5.24 -0.30 -9.97
N GLU A 28 -4.58 0.80 -10.32
CA GLU A 28 -5.12 2.15 -10.12
C GLU A 28 -6.23 2.51 -11.09
N GLU A 29 -6.10 2.10 -12.34
CA GLU A 29 -7.14 2.28 -13.34
C GLU A 29 -8.39 1.48 -12.95
N ARG A 30 -8.20 0.22 -12.52
CA ARG A 30 -9.29 -0.63 -12.05
C ARG A 30 -10.00 -0.01 -10.84
N LEU A 31 -9.25 0.46 -9.83
CA LEU A 31 -9.82 1.15 -8.68
C LEU A 31 -10.53 2.45 -9.06
N GLY A 32 -9.96 3.23 -9.98
CA GLY A 32 -10.59 4.44 -10.52
C GLY A 32 -11.91 4.15 -11.22
N ASN A 33 -11.97 3.09 -12.03
CA ASN A 33 -13.19 2.61 -12.70
C ASN A 33 -14.26 2.15 -11.70
N MET A 34 -13.85 1.74 -10.49
CA MET A 34 -14.73 1.36 -9.38
C MET A 34 -15.10 2.55 -8.48
N GLY A 35 -14.67 3.77 -8.80
CA GLY A 35 -14.98 4.97 -8.03
C GLY A 35 -14.14 5.13 -6.75
N VAL A 36 -12.96 4.54 -6.70
CA VAL A 36 -12.01 4.64 -5.59
C VAL A 36 -10.88 5.62 -5.93
N GLU A 37 -10.55 6.51 -4.99
CA GLU A 37 -9.42 7.43 -5.11
C GLU A 37 -8.14 6.77 -4.57
N VAL A 38 -7.13 6.60 -5.42
CA VAL A 38 -5.85 6.00 -5.01
C VAL A 38 -4.86 7.09 -4.58
N CYS A 39 -4.34 6.95 -3.37
CA CYS A 39 -3.29 7.79 -2.81
C CYS A 39 -1.94 7.10 -2.97
N ARG A 40 -1.10 7.59 -3.88
CA ARG A 40 0.33 7.21 -3.96
C ARG A 40 1.14 8.09 -3.01
N HIS A 41 1.89 7.48 -2.10
CA HIS A 41 2.89 8.22 -1.31
C HIS A 41 4.27 8.26 -1.97
N VAL A 42 4.51 7.44 -2.98
CA VAL A 42 5.77 7.39 -3.75
C VAL A 42 5.61 8.21 -5.03
N TRP A 43 6.02 9.49 -4.99
CA TRP A 43 6.14 10.31 -6.19
C TRP A 43 7.45 9.97 -6.91
N ILE A 44 7.33 9.23 -8.02
CA ILE A 44 8.44 8.75 -8.86
C ILE A 44 9.40 9.87 -9.29
N SER A 45 8.90 11.08 -9.56
CA SER A 45 9.72 12.24 -9.96
C SER A 45 10.58 12.83 -8.83
N GLN A 46 10.19 12.58 -7.57
CA GLN A 46 10.91 12.98 -6.37
C GLN A 46 11.78 11.83 -5.83
N TRP A 47 11.39 10.57 -6.08
CA TRP A 47 12.18 9.39 -5.73
C TRP A 47 13.30 9.10 -6.74
N LEU A 48 13.07 9.11 -8.07
CA LEU A 48 14.14 8.90 -9.06
C LEU A 48 15.27 9.93 -8.95
N ARG A 49 14.92 11.23 -8.81
CA ARG A 49 15.92 12.30 -8.63
C ARG A 49 16.72 12.18 -7.34
N VAL A 50 16.16 11.52 -6.33
CA VAL A 50 16.70 11.46 -4.97
C VAL A 50 17.14 10.04 -4.59
N ASN A 51 16.98 9.02 -5.44
CA ASN A 51 17.49 7.66 -5.19
C ASN A 51 18.61 7.33 -6.17
N ILE A 52 18.48 7.60 -7.48
CA ILE A 52 19.59 7.33 -8.43
C ILE A 52 20.78 8.27 -8.21
N PHE A 53 20.52 9.59 -8.11
CA PHE A 53 21.59 10.58 -7.95
C PHE A 53 22.26 10.52 -6.56
N LEU A 54 21.65 9.77 -5.65
CA LEU A 54 21.84 9.95 -4.23
C LEU A 54 22.13 8.62 -3.52
N ASP A 55 21.81 7.47 -4.09
CA ASP A 55 22.42 6.19 -3.71
C ASP A 55 23.94 6.26 -3.94
N PHE A 56 24.41 7.09 -4.89
CA PHE A 56 25.82 7.45 -5.04
C PHE A 56 26.36 8.39 -3.92
N LEU A 57 25.50 9.11 -3.19
CA LEU A 57 25.91 10.23 -2.32
C LEU A 57 25.36 10.21 -0.86
N ARG A 58 24.36 9.40 -0.51
CA ARG A 58 23.62 9.41 0.78
C ARG A 58 23.50 8.02 1.42
N LEU A 59 24.65 7.44 1.77
CA LEU A 59 24.82 6.56 2.94
C LEU A 59 24.40 7.23 4.29
N ARG A 60 23.69 8.37 4.30
CA ARG A 60 23.66 9.31 5.44
C ARG A 60 22.33 10.03 5.71
N ARG A 61 21.17 9.62 5.16
CA ARG A 61 19.89 10.32 5.46
C ARG A 61 18.66 9.42 5.52
N ARG A 62 18.74 8.41 6.39
CA ARG A 62 17.72 7.41 6.72
C ARG A 62 17.14 7.73 8.11
N GLU A 63 16.08 8.55 8.23
CA GLU A 63 15.61 8.88 9.59
C GLU A 63 14.10 8.81 9.85
N LYS A 64 13.18 9.31 9.02
CA LYS A 64 11.78 9.45 9.49
C LYS A 64 10.94 8.17 9.44
N ALA A 65 10.92 7.46 8.31
CA ALA A 65 10.18 6.19 8.20
C ALA A 65 10.80 5.09 9.07
N GLU A 66 12.14 5.04 9.10
CA GLU A 66 12.88 4.05 9.90
C GLU A 66 12.73 4.29 11.41
N LYS A 67 12.65 5.55 11.88
CA LYS A 67 12.33 5.87 13.29
C LYS A 67 10.93 5.39 13.70
N LEU A 68 9.96 5.43 12.79
CA LEU A 68 8.60 4.94 13.05
C LEU A 68 8.47 3.42 12.96
N ALA A 69 9.32 2.77 12.17
CA ALA A 69 9.40 1.31 12.06
C ALA A 69 10.20 0.67 13.21
N ARG A 70 11.12 1.42 13.83
CA ARG A 70 12.03 0.98 14.91
C ARG A 70 11.39 0.21 16.09
N PRO A 71 10.18 0.58 16.60
CA PRO A 71 9.55 -0.19 17.67
C PRO A 71 8.93 -1.51 17.21
N TYR A 72 8.81 -1.74 15.90
CA TYR A 72 8.21 -2.95 15.31
C TYR A 72 9.21 -3.84 14.56
N LEU A 73 10.37 -3.29 14.15
CA LEU A 73 11.47 -3.98 13.49
C LEU A 73 12.81 -3.52 14.07
N GLN A 74 13.45 -4.38 14.87
CA GLN A 74 14.71 -4.07 15.58
C GLN A 74 15.98 -4.55 14.86
N CYS A 75 15.88 -5.10 13.65
CA CYS A 75 17.06 -5.44 12.84
C CYS A 75 16.99 -4.83 11.44
N PHE A 76 18.15 -4.49 10.90
CA PHE A 76 18.31 -4.03 9.52
C PHE A 76 18.12 -5.23 8.60
N VAL A 77 16.87 -5.44 8.16
CA VAL A 77 16.57 -6.34 7.05
C VAL A 77 16.66 -5.48 5.81
N GLY A 78 17.68 -5.66 4.97
CA GLY A 78 17.67 -5.06 3.65
C GLY A 78 16.36 -5.38 2.93
N GLY A 79 15.80 -4.40 2.21
CA GLY A 79 14.56 -4.55 1.46
C GLY A 79 13.46 -3.57 1.87
N HIS A 80 12.48 -3.40 0.98
CA HIS A 80 11.38 -2.44 1.09
C HIS A 80 10.39 -2.70 2.25
N GLY A 81 10.50 -3.82 2.98
CA GLY A 81 9.54 -4.21 4.03
C GLY A 81 9.39 -3.21 5.18
N GLN A 82 10.46 -2.52 5.60
CA GLN A 82 10.36 -1.45 6.60
C GLN A 82 9.61 -0.23 6.05
N HIS A 83 9.77 0.05 4.75
CA HIS A 83 9.08 1.13 4.06
C HIS A 83 7.58 0.82 3.96
N SER A 84 7.21 -0.41 3.56
CA SER A 84 5.83 -0.85 3.45
C SER A 84 5.06 -0.79 4.78
N VAL A 85 5.71 -1.19 5.89
CA VAL A 85 5.13 -1.02 7.24
C VAL A 85 4.96 0.46 7.60
N GLY A 86 5.97 1.29 7.30
CA GLY A 86 5.93 2.73 7.56
C GLY A 86 4.81 3.45 6.82
N GLU A 87 4.66 3.17 5.53
CA GLU A 87 3.62 3.75 4.67
C GLU A 87 2.22 3.28 5.09
N THR A 88 2.07 2.02 5.49
CA THR A 88 0.80 1.52 6.04
C THR A 88 0.44 2.24 7.33
N ARG A 89 1.41 2.47 8.23
CA ARG A 89 1.18 3.25 9.46
C ARG A 89 0.78 4.68 9.16
N LYS A 90 1.41 5.30 8.15
CA LYS A 90 1.09 6.65 7.70
C LYS A 90 -0.33 6.74 7.14
N ALA A 91 -0.75 5.79 6.29
CA ALA A 91 -2.11 5.73 5.76
C ALA A 91 -3.17 5.64 6.88
N ILE A 92 -2.89 4.86 7.94
CA ILE A 92 -3.75 4.79 9.13
C ILE A 92 -3.84 6.15 9.83
N LEU A 93 -2.71 6.86 9.99
CA LEU A 93 -2.69 8.17 10.65
C LEU A 93 -3.36 9.27 9.82
N GLU A 94 -3.27 9.18 8.49
CA GLU A 94 -3.91 10.10 7.55
C GLU A 94 -5.41 9.80 7.35
N GLY A 95 -5.90 8.69 7.92
CA GLY A 95 -7.32 8.33 7.89
C GLY A 95 -7.81 7.90 6.52
N THR A 96 -7.01 7.14 5.77
CA THR A 96 -7.49 6.50 4.53
C THR A 96 -8.61 5.49 4.84
N ASP A 97 -9.41 5.12 3.86
CA ASP A 97 -10.49 4.14 4.03
C ASP A 97 -9.99 2.69 3.90
N GLY A 98 -8.84 2.49 3.27
CA GLY A 98 -8.16 1.20 3.16
C GLY A 98 -6.71 1.29 2.70
N VAL A 99 -6.04 0.15 2.70
CA VAL A 99 -4.66 -0.02 2.22
C VAL A 99 -4.57 -1.23 1.29
N ILE A 100 -3.94 -1.06 0.15
CA ILE A 100 -3.56 -2.15 -0.75
C ILE A 100 -2.04 -2.27 -0.77
N HIS A 101 -1.55 -3.46 -0.42
CA HIS A 101 -0.13 -3.78 -0.45
C HIS A 101 0.20 -4.66 -1.67
N VAL A 102 1.14 -4.23 -2.52
CA VAL A 102 1.57 -4.95 -3.73
C VAL A 102 3.05 -5.32 -3.62
N TYR A 103 3.39 -6.59 -3.80
CA TYR A 103 4.78 -7.06 -3.63
C TYR A 103 5.08 -8.26 -4.56
N PRO A 104 6.35 -8.48 -4.95
CA PRO A 104 6.70 -9.63 -5.77
C PRO A 104 6.70 -10.92 -4.95
N PHE A 105 6.26 -12.04 -5.56
CA PHE A 105 6.12 -13.34 -4.89
C PHE A 105 7.38 -13.84 -4.17
N THR A 106 8.56 -13.47 -4.67
CA THR A 106 9.86 -13.90 -4.14
C THR A 106 10.43 -13.00 -3.04
N CYS A 107 9.72 -11.93 -2.63
CA CYS A 107 10.24 -10.98 -1.65
C CYS A 107 9.98 -11.40 -0.19
N THR A 108 10.90 -12.18 0.38
CA THR A 108 10.85 -12.65 1.77
C THR A 108 10.68 -11.53 2.82
N PRO A 109 11.34 -10.36 2.72
CA PRO A 109 11.11 -9.24 3.66
C PRO A 109 9.66 -8.72 3.64
N GLU A 110 8.98 -8.74 2.50
CA GLU A 110 7.59 -8.29 2.38
C GLU A 110 6.58 -9.28 2.95
N ILE A 111 6.91 -10.58 2.94
CA ILE A 111 6.10 -11.62 3.60
C ILE A 111 6.09 -11.39 5.13
N VAL A 112 7.24 -11.05 5.70
CA VAL A 112 7.35 -10.72 7.14
C VAL A 112 6.62 -9.40 7.43
N ALA A 113 6.81 -8.38 6.59
CA ALA A 113 6.12 -7.10 6.71
C ALA A 113 4.59 -7.26 6.67
N ARG A 114 4.07 -8.14 5.82
CA ARG A 114 2.63 -8.43 5.70
C ARG A 114 1.98 -8.79 7.03
N GLY A 115 2.61 -9.67 7.82
CA GLY A 115 2.07 -10.07 9.12
C GLY A 115 1.98 -8.90 10.12
N ILE A 116 2.95 -7.99 10.07
CA ILE A 116 2.97 -6.77 10.89
C ILE A 116 1.89 -5.79 10.41
N MET A 117 1.81 -5.55 9.10
CA MET A 117 0.82 -4.66 8.49
C MET A 117 -0.61 -5.13 8.77
N GLN A 118 -0.89 -6.43 8.64
CA GLN A 118 -2.20 -7.01 8.96
C GLN A 118 -2.60 -6.78 10.42
N LYS A 119 -1.69 -7.03 11.37
CA LYS A 119 -1.96 -6.79 12.80
C LYS A 119 -2.21 -5.31 13.09
N MET A 120 -1.41 -4.43 12.49
CA MET A 120 -1.53 -2.98 12.66
C MET A 120 -2.84 -2.46 12.07
N ALA A 121 -3.18 -2.87 10.85
CA ALA A 121 -4.42 -2.51 10.19
C ALA A 121 -5.64 -3.02 10.96
N ALA A 122 -5.64 -4.29 11.38
CA ALA A 122 -6.71 -4.87 12.20
C ALA A 122 -6.94 -4.09 13.51
N LYS A 123 -5.86 -3.71 14.22
CA LYS A 123 -5.94 -2.91 15.44
C LYS A 123 -6.53 -1.52 15.21
N ALA A 124 -6.23 -0.91 14.06
CA ALA A 124 -6.81 0.37 13.65
C ALA A 124 -8.22 0.23 13.05
N GLY A 125 -8.72 -1.00 12.92
CA GLY A 125 -9.94 -1.28 12.16
C GLY A 125 -9.82 -0.85 10.71
N MET A 126 -8.64 -0.88 10.08
CA MET A 126 -8.37 -0.49 8.70
C MET A 126 -8.42 -1.73 7.77
N PRO A 127 -9.19 -1.73 6.67
CA PRO A 127 -9.17 -2.81 5.69
C PRO A 127 -7.82 -2.81 4.97
N LEU A 128 -7.18 -3.97 4.92
CA LEU A 128 -5.89 -4.15 4.26
C LEU A 128 -5.92 -5.44 3.43
N VAL A 129 -5.59 -5.33 2.15
CA VAL A 129 -5.43 -6.47 1.24
C VAL A 129 -4.01 -6.49 0.70
N CYS A 130 -3.46 -7.69 0.51
CA CYS A 130 -2.11 -7.86 -0.02
C CYS A 130 -2.16 -8.69 -1.31
N PHE A 131 -1.60 -8.14 -2.39
CA PHE A 131 -1.44 -8.82 -3.65
C PHE A 131 0.02 -9.16 -3.88
N SER A 132 0.27 -10.46 -4.00
CA SER A 132 1.53 -10.96 -4.54
C SER A 132 1.44 -10.89 -6.06
N MET A 133 2.39 -10.19 -6.69
CA MET A 133 2.54 -10.19 -8.15
C MET A 133 3.37 -11.42 -8.53
N ASP A 134 2.74 -12.31 -9.29
CA ASP A 134 3.35 -13.45 -9.97
C ASP A 134 2.82 -13.43 -11.41
N GLU A 135 3.74 -13.57 -12.38
CA GLU A 135 3.61 -13.26 -13.82
C GLU A 135 2.44 -14.00 -14.50
N HIS A 136 1.90 -15.04 -13.85
CA HIS A 136 0.78 -15.85 -14.33
C HIS A 136 -0.38 -16.07 -13.33
N SER A 137 -0.41 -15.36 -12.20
CA SER A 137 -1.38 -15.66 -11.13
C SER A 137 -2.75 -15.00 -11.32
N GLY A 138 -3.51 -15.50 -12.30
CA GLY A 138 -4.96 -15.43 -12.38
C GLY A 138 -5.57 -14.04 -12.26
N GLU A 139 -5.49 -13.25 -13.33
CA GLU A 139 -6.09 -11.91 -13.44
C GLU A 139 -7.55 -11.87 -12.95
N ALA A 140 -8.34 -12.90 -13.25
CA ALA A 140 -9.71 -13.05 -12.75
C ALA A 140 -9.77 -13.09 -11.21
N GLY A 141 -8.89 -13.85 -10.57
CA GLY A 141 -8.80 -13.93 -9.11
C GLY A 141 -8.22 -12.66 -8.45
N PHE A 142 -7.38 -11.91 -9.17
CA PHE A 142 -6.99 -10.57 -8.76
C PHE A 142 -8.20 -9.62 -8.78
N GLN A 143 -8.94 -9.59 -9.90
CA GLN A 143 -10.12 -8.74 -10.08
C GLN A 143 -11.19 -9.02 -9.02
N THR A 144 -11.57 -10.29 -8.79
CA THR A 144 -12.59 -10.64 -7.79
C THR A 144 -12.19 -10.21 -6.37
N ARG A 145 -10.90 -10.33 -6.01
CA ARG A 145 -10.41 -9.88 -4.70
C ARG A 145 -10.39 -8.36 -4.58
N LEU A 146 -10.09 -7.66 -5.68
CA LEU A 146 -10.13 -6.20 -5.74
C LEU A 146 -11.58 -5.70 -5.55
N GLU A 147 -12.53 -6.34 -6.23
CA GLU A 147 -13.98 -6.10 -6.08
C GLU A 147 -14.45 -6.31 -4.64
N ALA A 148 -14.13 -7.48 -4.06
CA ALA A 148 -14.47 -7.77 -2.68
C ALA A 148 -13.86 -6.76 -1.69
N PHE A 149 -12.65 -6.27 -1.96
CA PHE A 149 -12.03 -5.22 -1.15
C PHE A 149 -12.80 -3.90 -1.23
N VAL A 150 -13.21 -3.47 -2.43
CA VAL A 150 -14.01 -2.23 -2.59
C VAL A 150 -15.39 -2.35 -1.94
N ASP A 151 -16.02 -3.52 -1.99
CA ASP A 151 -17.27 -3.78 -1.29
C ASP A 151 -17.14 -3.56 0.23
N ILE A 152 -16.02 -4.04 0.82
CA ILE A 152 -15.71 -3.83 2.24
C ILE A 152 -15.58 -2.32 2.57
N LEU A 153 -15.00 -1.52 1.67
CA LEU A 153 -14.92 -0.06 1.84
C LEU A 153 -16.32 0.58 1.83
N GLY A 154 -17.18 0.15 0.90
CA GLY A 154 -18.55 0.65 0.77
C GLY A 154 -19.44 0.34 1.97
N MET A 155 -19.27 -0.83 2.60
CA MET A 155 -20.01 -1.22 3.81
C MET A 155 -19.71 -0.29 5.00
N LYS A 156 -18.46 0.14 5.16
CA LYS A 156 -18.08 1.09 6.22
C LYS A 156 -18.65 2.49 6.03
N GLY A 157 -18.77 2.94 4.78
CA GLY A 157 -19.42 4.22 4.48
C GLY A 157 -20.89 4.27 4.89
N LYS A 158 -21.58 3.13 4.82
CA LYS A 158 -23.01 3.00 5.19
C LYS A 158 -23.27 2.88 6.69
N GLY A 159 -22.28 2.42 7.47
CA GLY A 159 -22.37 2.28 8.93
C GLY A 159 -22.37 3.61 9.71
N LYS A 160 -22.15 4.76 9.05
CA LYS A 160 -22.12 6.09 9.68
C LYS A 160 -23.44 6.88 9.57
N CYS A 161 -24.51 6.31 9.00
CA CYS A 161 -25.78 7.01 8.77
C CYS A 161 -26.95 6.58 9.66
N HIS A 162 -26.72 5.89 10.79
CA HIS A 162 -27.77 5.64 11.79
C HIS A 162 -27.21 5.93 13.19
N GLY A 163 -27.50 7.14 13.67
CA GLY A 163 -27.22 7.64 15.01
C GLY A 163 -27.85 9.00 15.18
#